data_AF-A0A951C218-F1
#
_entry.id   AF-A0A951C218-F1
#
_cell.length_a   1.000
_cell.length_b   1.000
_cell.length_c   1.000
_cell.angle_alpha   90.00
_cell.angle_beta   90.00
_cell.angle_gamma   90.00
#
_symmetry.space_group_name_H-M   'P 1'
#
loop_
_entity.id
_entity.type
_entity.pdbx_description
1 polymer ?
#
loop_
_entity_poly.entity_id
_entity_poly.type
_entity_poly.pdbx_seq_one_letter_code
_entity_poly.pdbx_strand_id
1 'polypeptide(L)' 'MVLEAAVNGRADALVTFNLRDYGDAPSHFGVELLLPRIVIGKIRQ' A
#
# COMPACT_ATOMS: atom_id res chain seq x y z
N MET A 1 -8.25 11.44 1.23
CA MET A 1 -8.39 9.96 1.37
C MET A 1 -7.00 9.32 1.40
N VAL A 2 -6.81 8.10 1.91
CA VAL A 2 -5.43 7.54 2.08
C VAL A 2 -4.81 7.08 0.75
N LEU A 3 -5.57 6.42 -0.13
CA LEU A 3 -5.07 6.06 -1.46
C LEU A 3 -4.70 7.30 -2.29
N GLU A 4 -5.54 8.34 -2.25
CA GLU A 4 -5.25 9.64 -2.88
C GLU A 4 -3.92 10.23 -2.40
N ALA A 5 -3.64 10.19 -1.10
CA ALA A 5 -2.37 10.66 -0.55
C ALA A 5 -1.19 9.83 -1.05
N ALA A 6 -1.34 8.50 -1.16
CA ALA A 6 -0.30 7.63 -1.71
C ALA A 6 -0.02 7.93 -3.19
N VAL A 7 -1.07 8.11 -4.01
CA VAL A 7 -0.95 8.44 -5.44
C VAL A 7 -0.30 9.81 -5.64
N ASN A 8 -0.81 10.85 -4.97
CA ASN A 8 -0.28 12.20 -5.11
C ASN A 8 1.14 12.32 -4.54
N GLY A 9 1.45 11.55 -3.51
CA GLY A 9 2.78 11.44 -2.91
C GLY A 9 3.76 10.57 -3.69
N ARG A 10 3.33 9.93 -4.80
CA ARG A 10 4.12 8.97 -5.58
C ARG A 10 4.71 7.84 -4.72
N ALA A 11 3.92 7.34 -3.79
CA ALA A 11 4.33 6.21 -2.97
C ALA A 11 4.37 4.93 -3.82
N ASP A 12 5.42 4.13 -3.67
CA ASP A 12 5.54 2.83 -4.33
C ASP A 12 4.55 1.80 -3.75
N ALA A 13 4.17 1.96 -2.48
CA ALA A 13 3.26 1.05 -1.79
C ALA A 13 2.41 1.73 -0.71
N LEU A 14 1.22 1.18 -0.46
CA LEU A 14 0.33 1.49 0.65
C LEU A 14 0.33 0.31 1.63
N VAL A 15 0.76 0.56 2.87
CA VAL A 15 0.85 -0.47 3.91
C VAL A 15 -0.37 -0.37 4.82
N THR A 16 -1.19 -1.43 4.87
CA THR A 16 -2.46 -1.40 5.61
C THR A 16 -2.93 -2.78 6.03
N PHE A 17 -3.75 -2.86 7.07
CA PHE A 17 -4.51 -4.07 7.41
C PHE A 17 -5.81 -4.20 6.59
N ASN A 18 -6.29 -3.12 5.97
CA ASN A 18 -7.59 -3.05 5.31
C ASN A 18 -7.52 -3.47 3.83
N LEU A 19 -6.85 -4.59 3.52
CA LEU A 19 -6.63 -5.00 2.13
C LEU A 19 -7.94 -5.14 1.34
N ARG A 20 -8.95 -5.73 1.99
CA ARG A 20 -10.26 -6.00 1.37
C ARG A 20 -10.97 -4.72 0.92
N ASP A 21 -10.83 -3.65 1.69
CA ASP A 21 -11.55 -2.40 1.44
C ASP A 21 -10.97 -1.65 0.22
N TYR A 22 -9.69 -1.84 -0.05
CA TYR A 22 -9.06 -1.26 -1.23
C TYR A 22 -9.27 -2.10 -2.49
N GLY A 23 -9.41 -3.42 -2.36
CA GLY A 23 -9.48 -4.33 -3.50
C GLY A 23 -8.31 -4.09 -4.47
N ASP A 24 -8.62 -4.02 -5.76
CA ASP A 24 -7.62 -3.81 -6.82
C ASP A 24 -7.37 -2.33 -7.15
N ALA A 25 -8.08 -1.39 -6.51
CA ALA A 25 -8.00 0.03 -6.84
C ALA A 25 -6.57 0.61 -6.81
N PRO A 26 -5.70 0.29 -5.82
CA PRO A 26 -4.31 0.78 -5.80
C PRO A 26 -3.47 0.33 -7.02
N SER A 27 -3.75 -0.86 -7.56
CA SER A 27 -2.99 -1.40 -8.70
C SER A 27 -3.15 -0.57 -9.98
N HIS A 28 -4.30 0.08 -10.16
CA HIS A 28 -4.54 0.97 -11.30
C HIS A 28 -3.66 2.24 -11.28
N PHE A 29 -3.10 2.57 -10.12
CA PHE A 29 -2.17 3.70 -9.94
C PHE A 29 -0.72 3.26 -9.76
N GLY A 30 -0.42 1.97 -9.91
CA GLY A 30 0.92 1.43 -9.67
C GLY A 30 1.34 1.42 -8.20
N VAL A 31 0.39 1.50 -7.25
CA VAL A 31 0.66 1.46 -5.82
C VAL A 31 0.47 0.02 -5.32
N GLU A 32 1.55 -0.61 -4.83
CA GLU A 32 1.48 -1.95 -4.25
C GLU A 32 0.73 -1.93 -2.91
N LEU A 33 -0.12 -2.93 -2.64
CA LEU A 33 -0.82 -3.04 -1.37
C LEU A 33 -0.16 -4.11 -0.48
N LEU A 34 0.32 -3.71 0.70
CA LEU A 34 1.11 -4.57 1.57
C LEU A 34 0.54 -4.67 2.98
N LEU A 35 0.65 -5.86 3.59
CA LEU A 35 0.44 -6.01 5.03
C LEU A 35 1.66 -5.49 5.81
N PRO A 36 1.46 -4.87 6.99
CA PRO A 36 2.56 -4.43 7.85
C PRO A 36 3.58 -5.53 8.16
N ARG A 37 3.15 -6.80 8.36
CA ARG A 37 4.08 -7.90 8.64
C ARG A 37 5.09 -8.15 7.52
N ILE A 38 4.67 -7.94 6.27
CA ILE A 38 5.54 -8.16 5.10
C ILE A 38 6.61 -7.08 5.08
N VAL A 39 6.23 -5.82 5.32
CA VAL A 39 7.14 -4.68 5.32
C VAL A 39 8.12 -4.74 6.48
N ILE A 40 7.66 -5.03 7.69
CA ILE A 40 8.53 -5.22 8.86
C ILE A 40 9.52 -6.37 8.60
N GLY A 41 9.05 -7.46 7.97
CA GLY A 41 9.89 -8.58 7.58
C GLY A 41 10.97 -8.21 6.56
N LYS A 42 10.75 -7.21 5.70
CA LYS A 42 11.75 -6.68 4.75
C LYS A 42 12.76 -5.74 5.41
N ILE A 43 12.33 -4.89 6.35
CA ILE A 43 13.18 -3.86 6.99
C ILE A 43 14.15 -4.47 8.02
N ARG A 44 13.77 -5.56 8.68
CA ARG A 44 14.58 -6.19 9.73
C ARG A 44 15.73 -7.09 9.21
N GLN A 45 15.93 -7.17 7.90
CA GLN A 45 16.95 -8.00 7.26
C GLN A 45 18.23 -7.20 7.00
#